data_AF-M4B192-F1
#
_entry.id   AF-M4B192-F1
#
_cell.length_a   1.000
_cell.length_b   1.000
_cell.length_c   1.000
_cell.angle_alpha   90.00
_cell.angle_beta   90.00
_cell.angle_gamma   90.00
#
_symmetry.space_group_name_H-M   'P 1'
#
loop_
_entity.id
_entity.type
_entity.pdbx_description
1 polymer ?
#
loop_
_entity_poly.entity_id
_entity_poly.type
_entity_poly.pdbx_seq_one_letter_code
_entity_poly.pdbx_strand_id
1 'polypeptide(L)'
;MQTFFLGRLKTAAQQVSTFGTELDSGSSATIEELYTGDNSDIFFQERFMNGALFPSCVADDLLIQSFFNPSLNTFIRKILDGKSCFVLYEIPQELRGRQLMYGKLFEHMTSGVAHTLPIGLLRVKGGPGVAPYPYVYTCPSSDTIVHAGDKIFALINVMALDRLANKLQRRFRKRDKPSRTLPDLVEKFSQGSRPL
;
A
#
# COMPACT_ATOMS: atom_id res chain seq x y z
N MET A 1 27.01 -1.27 20.54
CA MET A 1 26.05 -0.15 20.69
C MET A 1 24.77 -0.48 19.92
N GLN A 2 23.76 -1.07 20.56
CA GLN A 2 22.45 -1.33 19.94
C GLN A 2 21.37 -1.30 21.04
N THR A 3 20.87 -0.11 21.38
CA THR A 3 19.77 0.05 22.36
C THR A 3 18.86 1.26 22.08
N PHE A 4 18.93 1.90 20.90
CA PHE A 4 18.17 3.13 20.66
C PHE A 4 16.68 2.93 20.30
N PHE A 5 16.27 1.76 19.81
CA PHE A 5 14.89 1.54 19.36
C PHE A 5 13.93 0.89 20.39
N LEU A 6 14.46 0.26 21.45
CA LEU A 6 13.64 -0.47 22.43
C LEU A 6 13.06 0.42 23.54
N GLY A 7 13.57 1.63 23.71
CA GLY A 7 13.17 2.53 24.81
C GLY A 7 11.76 3.11 24.67
N ARG A 8 11.22 3.24 23.45
CA ARG A 8 9.89 3.84 23.22
C ARG A 8 8.73 2.85 23.23
N LEU A 9 9.00 1.56 23.05
CA LEU A 9 7.96 0.52 22.96
C LEU A 9 7.37 0.15 24.33
N LYS A 10 8.18 0.16 25.41
CA LYS A 10 7.67 -0.12 26.77
C LYS A 10 6.68 0.94 27.25
N THR A 11 6.92 2.20 26.91
CA THR A 11 6.06 3.32 27.30
C THR A 11 4.72 3.28 26.56
N ALA A 12 4.73 2.94 25.26
CA ALA A 12 3.51 2.77 24.48
C ALA A 12 2.63 1.60 24.96
N ALA A 13 3.24 0.46 25.34
CA ALA A 13 2.50 -0.69 25.85
C ALA A 13 1.83 -0.43 27.21
N GLN A 14 2.43 0.39 28.07
CA GLN A 14 1.83 0.80 29.35
C GLN A 14 0.65 1.77 29.19
N GLN A 15 0.62 2.56 28.12
CA GLN A 15 -0.49 3.49 27.87
C GLN A 15 -1.72 2.81 27.27
N VAL A 16 -1.54 1.75 26.47
CA VAL A 16 -2.66 0.98 25.90
C VAL A 16 -3.48 0.27 26.99
N SER A 17 -2.87 -0.12 28.12
CA SER A 17 -3.64 -0.66 29.27
C SER A 17 -4.53 0.37 29.97
N THR A 18 -4.28 1.67 29.77
CA THR A 18 -5.04 2.75 30.42
C THR A 18 -6.27 3.19 29.60
N PHE A 19 -6.30 2.89 28.30
CA PHE A 19 -7.43 3.24 27.40
C PHE A 19 -8.66 2.31 27.52
N GLY A 20 -8.63 1.33 28.42
CA GLY A 20 -9.77 0.40 28.63
C GLY A 20 -10.93 0.98 29.45
N THR A 21 -10.78 2.18 30.01
CA THR A 21 -11.77 2.81 30.88
C THR A 21 -11.78 4.31 30.63
N GLU A 22 -12.62 4.76 29.71
CA GLU A 22 -13.50 5.93 29.91
C GLU A 22 -14.35 6.16 28.65
N LEU A 23 -15.67 6.19 28.86
CA LEU A 23 -16.72 6.50 27.91
C LEU A 23 -16.97 8.01 27.89
N ASP A 24 -17.37 8.50 26.73
CA ASP A 24 -18.07 9.77 26.46
C ASP A 24 -17.35 11.10 26.72
N SER A 25 -16.90 11.75 25.63
CA SER A 25 -17.45 13.06 25.26
C SER A 25 -17.08 13.43 23.82
N GLY A 26 -18.09 13.79 23.03
CA GLY A 26 -17.92 14.29 21.67
C GLY A 26 -17.37 15.72 21.67
N SER A 27 -16.06 15.87 21.86
CA SER A 27 -15.38 17.14 21.60
C SER A 27 -14.75 17.09 20.22
N SER A 28 -15.24 17.93 19.32
CA SER A 28 -14.60 18.18 18.02
C SER A 28 -13.28 18.88 18.27
N ALA A 29 -12.19 18.10 18.37
CA ALA A 29 -10.84 18.59 18.62
C ALA A 29 -10.50 19.80 17.73
N THR A 30 -10.13 20.90 18.36
CA THR A 30 -9.87 22.18 17.69
C THR A 30 -8.48 22.13 17.04
N ILE A 31 -8.28 22.80 15.91
CA ILE A 31 -6.99 22.78 15.17
C ILE A 31 -5.82 23.20 16.09
N GLU A 32 -6.04 24.09 17.07
CA GLU A 32 -5.02 24.50 18.04
C GLU A 32 -4.62 23.39 19.03
N GLU A 33 -5.52 22.49 19.43
CA GLU A 33 -5.18 21.38 20.33
C GLU A 33 -4.24 20.37 19.64
N LEU A 34 -4.28 20.27 18.31
CA LEU A 34 -3.36 19.44 17.52
C LEU A 34 -1.91 19.98 17.52
N TYR A 35 -1.73 21.28 17.75
CA TYR A 35 -0.42 21.92 17.83
C TYR A 35 0.09 22.07 19.28
N THR A 36 -0.81 22.05 20.26
CA THR A 36 -0.50 22.36 21.67
C THR A 36 -0.50 21.12 22.57
N GLY A 37 -1.12 20.02 22.13
CA GLY A 37 -1.06 18.72 22.80
C GLY A 37 0.34 18.12 22.71
N ASP A 38 0.75 17.44 23.79
CA ASP A 38 2.05 16.77 23.89
C ASP A 38 2.32 15.96 22.60
N ASN A 39 3.40 16.26 21.88
CA ASN A 39 3.68 15.72 20.52
C ASN A 39 3.64 14.18 20.45
N SER A 40 3.71 13.49 21.59
CA SER A 40 3.54 12.05 21.72
C SER A 40 2.18 11.54 21.25
N ASP A 41 1.11 12.34 21.39
CA ASP A 41 -0.25 11.87 21.20
C ASP A 41 -0.69 11.92 19.74
N ILE A 42 -0.05 12.77 18.94
CA ILE A 42 -0.33 12.93 17.50
C ILE A 42 -0.17 11.60 16.75
N PHE A 43 0.83 10.79 17.13
CA PHE A 43 1.09 9.49 16.51
C PHE A 43 0.05 8.41 16.83
N PHE A 44 -0.68 8.56 17.94
CA PHE A 44 -1.75 7.65 18.36
C PHE A 44 -3.15 8.12 17.92
N GLN A 45 -3.25 9.31 17.34
CA GLN A 45 -4.50 9.75 16.74
C GLN A 45 -4.87 8.87 15.56
N GLU A 46 -6.15 8.48 15.48
CA GLU A 46 -6.71 7.71 14.36
C GLU A 46 -6.31 8.31 13.01
N ARG A 47 -6.38 9.65 12.89
CA ARG A 47 -6.08 10.36 11.64
C ARG A 47 -4.64 10.19 11.21
N PHE A 48 -3.71 10.10 12.15
CA PHE A 48 -2.32 9.79 11.81
C PHE A 48 -2.18 8.31 11.43
N MET A 49 -2.74 7.41 12.26
CA MET A 49 -2.64 5.97 12.06
C MET A 49 -3.24 5.48 10.73
N ASN A 50 -4.33 6.09 10.26
CA ASN A 50 -4.97 5.78 8.99
C ASN A 50 -4.37 6.54 7.79
N GLY A 51 -3.43 7.46 8.03
CA GLY A 51 -2.74 8.25 7.02
C GLY A 51 -3.50 9.50 6.53
N ALA A 52 -4.56 9.94 7.21
CA ALA A 52 -5.30 11.16 6.91
C ALA A 52 -4.64 12.44 7.45
N LEU A 53 -3.70 12.33 8.40
CA LEU A 53 -2.93 13.43 8.98
C LEU A 53 -1.44 13.19 8.76
N PHE A 54 -0.77 14.18 8.17
CA PHE A 54 0.69 14.20 8.03
C PHE A 54 1.26 15.45 8.69
N PRO A 55 1.72 15.36 9.95
CA PRO A 55 2.33 16.47 10.67
C PRO A 55 3.66 16.88 10.03
N SER A 56 3.92 18.19 9.94
CA SER A 56 5.16 18.71 9.34
C SER A 56 6.42 18.27 10.08
N CYS A 57 6.33 18.08 11.41
CA CYS A 57 7.46 17.62 12.23
C CYS A 57 8.02 16.26 11.79
N VAL A 58 7.22 15.40 11.16
CA VAL A 58 7.68 14.11 10.63
C VAL A 58 8.66 14.32 9.47
N ALA A 59 8.44 15.34 8.64
CA ALA A 59 9.36 15.68 7.55
C ALA A 59 10.67 16.28 8.10
N ASP A 60 10.58 17.10 9.16
CA ASP A 60 11.75 17.68 9.82
C ASP A 60 12.62 16.59 10.47
N ASP A 61 12.01 15.65 11.18
CA ASP A 61 12.70 14.49 11.77
C ASP A 61 13.39 13.64 10.70
N LEU A 62 12.71 13.42 9.57
CA LEU A 62 13.26 12.66 8.45
C LEU A 62 14.47 13.39 7.82
N LEU A 63 14.41 14.72 7.71
CA LEU A 63 15.52 15.55 7.23
C LEU A 63 16.72 15.47 8.20
N ILE A 64 16.49 15.59 9.50
CA ILE A 64 17.53 15.45 10.52
C ILE A 64 18.15 14.05 10.47
N GLN A 65 17.34 13.00 10.38
CA GLN A 65 17.84 11.62 10.25
C GLN A 65 18.68 11.42 8.98
N SER A 66 18.33 12.11 7.90
CA SER A 66 19.08 12.06 6.64
C SER A 66 20.49 12.65 6.73
N PHE A 67 20.74 13.53 7.72
CA PHE A 67 22.09 14.03 8.01
C PHE A 67 22.99 12.91 8.56
N PHE A 68 22.46 12.08 9.47
CA PHE A 68 23.20 10.97 10.06
C PHE A 68 23.32 9.76 9.13
N ASN A 69 22.33 9.57 8.24
CA ASN A 69 22.34 8.48 7.26
C ASN A 69 22.11 9.01 5.83
N PRO A 70 23.20 9.24 5.05
CA PRO A 70 23.12 9.72 3.67
C PRO A 70 22.30 8.82 2.73
N SER A 71 22.13 7.54 3.05
CA SER A 71 21.28 6.63 2.29
C SER A 71 19.81 7.03 2.36
N LEU A 72 19.35 7.61 3.48
CA LEU A 72 17.98 8.14 3.60
C LEU A 72 17.78 9.33 2.66
N ASN A 73 18.76 10.21 2.53
CA ASN A 73 18.72 11.31 1.56
C ASN A 73 18.53 10.81 0.12
N THR A 74 19.28 9.77 -0.26
CA THR A 74 19.15 9.14 -1.58
C THR A 74 17.78 8.46 -1.74
N PHE A 75 17.30 7.80 -0.69
CA PHE A 75 16.00 7.15 -0.69
C PHE A 75 14.86 8.17 -0.86
N ILE A 76 14.81 9.22 -0.04
CA ILE A 76 13.82 10.30 -0.12
C ILE A 76 13.79 10.91 -1.51
N ARG A 77 14.95 11.23 -2.10
CA ARG A 77 15.03 11.73 -3.48
C ARG A 77 14.44 10.75 -4.49
N LYS A 78 14.73 9.44 -4.38
CA LYS A 78 14.17 8.43 -5.29
C LYS A 78 12.65 8.29 -5.17
N ILE A 79 12.09 8.49 -3.98
CA ILE A 79 10.65 8.52 -3.76
C ILE A 79 10.04 9.76 -4.42
N LEU A 80 10.62 10.94 -4.17
CA LEU A 80 10.15 12.22 -4.73
C LEU A 80 10.30 12.29 -6.26
N ASP A 81 11.33 11.67 -6.82
CA ASP A 81 11.54 11.50 -8.27
C ASP A 81 10.46 10.64 -8.94
N GLY A 82 9.64 9.90 -8.17
CA GLY A 82 8.58 9.02 -8.69
C GLY A 82 9.10 7.76 -9.39
N LYS A 83 10.39 7.46 -9.32
CA LYS A 83 11.02 6.28 -9.98
C LYS A 83 10.74 4.97 -9.26
N SER A 84 10.26 5.03 -8.03
CA SER A 84 9.82 3.86 -7.26
C SER A 84 8.39 4.12 -6.80
N CYS A 85 7.47 3.26 -7.20
CA CYS A 85 6.06 3.42 -6.86
C CYS A 85 5.74 2.62 -5.60
N PHE A 86 5.36 3.33 -4.54
CA PHE A 86 4.55 2.75 -3.48
C PHE A 86 3.14 2.62 -4.01
N VAL A 87 2.57 1.44 -3.86
CA VAL A 87 1.17 1.21 -4.19
C VAL A 87 0.48 0.49 -3.04
N LEU A 88 -0.83 0.61 -3.05
CA LEU A 88 -1.71 -0.08 -2.14
C LEU A 88 -2.47 -1.17 -2.93
N TYR A 89 -2.17 -2.43 -2.68
CA TYR A 89 -2.81 -3.58 -3.31
C TYR A 89 -3.93 -4.14 -2.43
N GLU A 90 -4.98 -4.66 -3.05
CA GLU A 90 -5.87 -5.59 -2.35
C GLU A 90 -5.21 -6.97 -2.24
N ILE A 91 -5.63 -7.77 -1.24
CA ILE A 91 -5.22 -9.17 -1.16
C ILE A 91 -5.63 -9.89 -2.46
N PRO A 92 -4.76 -10.66 -3.13
CA PRO A 92 -5.13 -11.46 -4.30
C PRO A 92 -6.30 -12.39 -4.00
N GLN A 93 -7.28 -12.48 -4.92
CA GLN A 93 -8.52 -13.21 -4.69
C GLN A 93 -8.29 -14.69 -4.40
N GLU A 94 -7.26 -15.27 -5.00
CA GLU A 94 -6.86 -16.67 -4.83
C GLU A 94 -6.39 -16.98 -3.40
N LEU A 95 -5.96 -15.94 -2.68
CA LEU A 95 -5.49 -16.03 -1.31
C LEU A 95 -6.57 -15.62 -0.29
N ARG A 96 -7.69 -15.04 -0.73
CA ARG A 96 -8.84 -14.69 0.13
C ARG A 96 -9.56 -15.97 0.57
N GLY A 97 -9.82 -16.12 1.86
CA GLY A 97 -10.62 -17.24 2.42
C GLY A 97 -9.82 -18.41 2.99
N ARG A 98 -8.48 -18.36 2.95
CA ARG A 98 -7.60 -19.25 3.74
C ARG A 98 -7.09 -18.49 4.95
N GLN A 99 -6.63 -19.20 5.97
CA GLN A 99 -5.84 -18.60 7.05
C GLN A 99 -4.46 -18.22 6.46
N LEU A 100 -4.40 -17.05 5.81
CA LEU A 100 -3.22 -16.55 5.12
C LEU A 100 -2.28 -15.88 6.13
N MET A 101 -1.04 -16.34 6.15
CA MET A 101 0.03 -15.70 6.94
C MET A 101 0.81 -14.72 6.06
N TYR A 102 1.27 -13.62 6.65
CA TYR A 102 2.02 -12.58 5.96
C TYR A 102 3.28 -13.13 5.29
N GLY A 103 3.98 -14.08 5.91
CA GLY A 103 5.14 -14.74 5.31
C GLY A 103 4.81 -15.46 4.00
N LYS A 104 3.64 -16.10 3.91
CA LYS A 104 3.18 -16.76 2.67
C LYS A 104 2.75 -15.77 1.61
N LEU A 105 2.12 -14.66 2.00
CA LEU A 105 1.85 -13.55 1.10
C LEU A 105 3.16 -12.94 0.57
N PHE A 106 4.14 -12.72 1.45
CA PHE A 106 5.45 -12.19 1.11
C PHE A 106 6.16 -13.09 0.10
N GLU A 107 6.25 -14.40 0.37
CA GLU A 107 6.78 -15.40 -0.57
C GLU A 107 6.04 -15.33 -1.90
N HIS A 108 4.71 -15.32 -1.90
CA HIS A 108 3.92 -15.28 -3.13
C HIS A 108 4.20 -14.03 -3.98
N MET A 109 4.20 -12.85 -3.38
CA MET A 109 4.41 -11.57 -4.08
C MET A 109 5.84 -11.37 -4.56
N THR A 110 6.81 -11.88 -3.80
CA THR A 110 8.23 -11.83 -4.18
C THR A 110 8.62 -12.95 -5.15
N SER A 111 7.87 -14.06 -5.18
CA SER A 111 8.11 -15.19 -6.08
C SER A 111 7.68 -14.88 -7.52
N GLY A 112 8.49 -15.31 -8.49
CA GLY A 112 8.13 -15.28 -9.91
C GLY A 112 8.10 -13.88 -10.56
N VAL A 113 6.99 -13.58 -11.26
CA VAL A 113 6.85 -12.50 -12.26
C VAL A 113 6.37 -11.17 -11.66
N ALA A 114 5.81 -11.17 -10.45
CA ALA A 114 5.18 -9.99 -9.86
C ALA A 114 6.20 -8.89 -9.51
N HIS A 115 7.44 -9.26 -9.15
CA HIS A 115 8.51 -8.32 -8.75
C HIS A 115 8.02 -7.21 -7.81
N THR A 116 7.15 -7.56 -6.86
CA THR A 116 6.62 -6.65 -5.86
C THR A 116 7.14 -7.01 -4.49
N LEU A 117 7.56 -6.00 -3.74
CA LEU A 117 8.05 -6.17 -2.37
C LEU A 117 6.98 -5.64 -1.40
N PRO A 118 6.23 -6.50 -0.70
CA PRO A 118 5.32 -6.05 0.33
C PRO A 118 6.10 -5.58 1.57
N ILE A 119 5.77 -4.38 2.05
CA ILE A 119 6.46 -3.69 3.15
C ILE A 119 5.56 -3.44 4.37
N GLY A 120 4.24 -3.61 4.20
CA GLY A 120 3.28 -3.39 5.27
C GLY A 120 1.85 -3.72 4.88
N LEU A 121 0.96 -3.63 5.85
CA LEU A 121 -0.48 -3.81 5.70
C LEU A 121 -1.21 -2.53 6.11
N LEU A 122 -2.27 -2.19 5.41
CA LEU A 122 -3.32 -1.33 5.93
C LEU A 122 -4.41 -2.23 6.49
N ARG A 123 -4.48 -2.31 7.82
CA ARG A 123 -5.48 -3.10 8.52
C ARG A 123 -6.82 -2.42 8.41
N VAL A 124 -7.86 -3.18 8.07
CA VAL A 124 -9.23 -2.64 8.04
C VAL A 124 -9.82 -2.54 9.43
N LYS A 125 -10.71 -1.56 9.59
CA LYS A 125 -11.60 -1.47 10.76
C LYS A 125 -12.50 -2.70 10.82
N GLY A 126 -12.73 -3.21 12.03
CA GLY A 126 -13.78 -4.21 12.26
C GLY A 126 -13.42 -5.66 11.88
N GLY A 127 -12.14 -6.02 11.80
CA GLY A 127 -11.69 -7.40 11.56
C GLY A 127 -11.70 -8.29 12.80
N PRO A 128 -11.40 -9.60 12.69
CA PRO A 128 -11.17 -10.49 13.83
C PRO A 128 -10.01 -9.95 14.69
N GLY A 129 -10.23 -9.72 15.99
CA GLY A 129 -9.27 -8.98 16.86
C GLY A 129 -9.44 -7.45 16.83
N VAL A 130 -10.54 -6.99 16.20
CA VAL A 130 -11.20 -5.68 16.15
C VAL A 130 -10.32 -4.46 16.45
N ALA A 131 -9.46 -4.14 15.49
CA ALA A 131 -8.91 -2.80 15.42
C ALA A 131 -10.07 -1.78 15.33
N PRO A 132 -10.14 -0.80 16.25
CA PRO A 132 -11.25 0.16 16.31
C PRO A 132 -11.28 1.07 15.07
N TYR A 133 -10.10 1.26 14.46
CA TYR A 133 -9.89 2.11 13.29
C TYR A 133 -8.89 1.47 12.32
N PRO A 134 -8.91 1.84 11.03
CA PRO A 134 -7.88 1.39 10.10
C PRO A 134 -6.52 1.93 10.50
N TYR A 135 -5.47 1.14 10.37
CA TYR A 135 -4.12 1.58 10.70
C TYR A 135 -3.06 0.92 9.82
N VAL A 136 -1.94 1.64 9.64
CA VAL A 136 -0.76 1.10 8.96
C VAL A 136 0.01 0.18 9.92
N TYR A 137 0.18 -1.08 9.52
CA TYR A 137 1.04 -2.04 10.19
C TYR A 137 2.28 -2.28 9.33
N THR A 138 3.38 -1.59 9.67
CA THR A 138 4.66 -1.70 8.98
C THR A 138 5.44 -2.94 9.43
N CYS A 139 6.19 -3.54 8.50
CA CYS A 139 7.01 -4.73 8.73
C CYS A 139 6.33 -5.83 9.59
N PRO A 140 5.15 -6.34 9.20
CA PRO A 140 4.48 -7.38 9.96
C PRO A 140 5.36 -8.63 10.12
N SER A 141 5.19 -9.33 11.24
CA SER A 141 5.85 -10.62 11.44
C SER A 141 5.33 -11.68 10.46
N SER A 142 6.14 -12.68 10.12
CA SER A 142 5.80 -13.71 9.13
C SER A 142 4.57 -14.54 9.50
N ASP A 143 4.31 -14.69 10.80
CA ASP A 143 3.15 -15.37 11.41
C ASP A 143 1.92 -14.47 11.55
N THR A 144 1.98 -13.20 11.10
CA THR A 144 0.82 -12.30 11.13
C THR A 144 -0.28 -12.83 10.24
N ILE A 145 -1.46 -13.03 10.80
CA ILE A 145 -2.67 -13.40 10.05
C ILE A 145 -3.11 -12.20 9.21
N VAL A 146 -3.21 -12.38 7.89
CA VAL A 146 -3.69 -11.39 6.93
C VAL A 146 -5.20 -11.59 6.73
N HIS A 147 -5.98 -10.52 6.88
CA HIS A 147 -7.42 -10.57 6.67
C HIS A 147 -7.77 -10.24 5.22
N ALA A 148 -8.88 -10.79 4.72
CA ALA A 148 -9.31 -10.57 3.35
C ALA A 148 -9.60 -9.09 3.00
N GLY A 149 -9.98 -8.30 4.01
CA GLY A 149 -10.21 -6.86 3.85
C GLY A 149 -8.93 -6.01 3.89
N ASP A 150 -7.82 -6.54 4.41
CA ASP A 150 -6.57 -5.78 4.51
C ASP A 150 -6.08 -5.35 3.13
N LYS A 151 -5.32 -4.26 3.10
CA LYS A 151 -4.58 -3.84 1.90
C LYS A 151 -3.09 -3.94 2.15
N ILE A 152 -2.30 -4.07 1.10
CA ILE A 152 -0.86 -4.32 1.16
C ILE A 152 -0.14 -3.10 0.63
N PHE A 153 0.71 -2.50 1.46
CA PHE A 153 1.69 -1.54 0.97
C PHE A 153 2.81 -2.32 0.29
N ALA A 154 3.00 -2.08 -1.00
CA ALA A 154 4.04 -2.73 -1.78
C ALA A 154 4.86 -1.74 -2.59
N LEU A 155 6.14 -2.05 -2.73
CA LEU A 155 7.04 -1.42 -3.68
C LEU A 155 7.00 -2.19 -4.99
N ILE A 156 6.77 -1.47 -6.09
CA ILE A 156 6.88 -2.01 -7.45
C ILE A 156 7.99 -1.31 -8.20
N ASN A 157 8.75 -2.09 -8.98
CA ASN A 157 9.57 -1.56 -10.04
C ASN A 157 8.71 -0.94 -11.15
N VAL A 158 8.87 0.37 -11.40
CA VAL A 158 8.14 1.12 -12.43
C VAL A 158 8.26 0.48 -13.81
N MET A 159 9.42 -0.10 -14.15
CA MET A 159 9.60 -0.81 -15.42
C MET A 159 8.68 -2.02 -15.55
N ALA A 160 8.39 -2.72 -14.45
CA ALA A 160 7.46 -3.85 -14.45
C ALA A 160 6.03 -3.37 -14.69
N LEU A 161 5.65 -2.24 -14.07
CA LEU A 161 4.36 -1.60 -14.27
C LEU A 161 4.18 -1.14 -15.73
N ASP A 162 5.19 -0.49 -16.31
CA ASP A 162 5.18 -0.05 -17.71
C ASP A 162 5.04 -1.22 -18.69
N ARG A 163 5.74 -2.33 -18.45
CA ARG A 163 5.62 -3.55 -19.27
C ARG A 163 4.21 -4.12 -19.22
N LEU A 164 3.60 -4.16 -18.03
CA LEU A 164 2.24 -4.64 -17.85
C LEU A 164 1.23 -3.71 -18.55
N ALA A 165 1.36 -2.40 -18.34
CA ALA A 165 0.51 -1.38 -18.98
C ALA A 165 0.58 -1.50 -20.51
N ASN A 166 1.78 -1.60 -21.09
CA ASN A 166 1.97 -1.80 -22.52
C ASN A 166 1.35 -3.12 -23.02
N LYS A 167 1.47 -4.21 -22.24
CA LYS A 167 0.85 -5.51 -22.59
C LYS A 167 -0.67 -5.43 -22.59
N LEU A 168 -1.26 -4.75 -21.60
CA LEU A 168 -2.70 -4.52 -21.51
C LEU A 168 -3.20 -3.62 -22.65
N GLN A 169 -2.54 -2.48 -22.89
CA GLN A 169 -2.87 -1.57 -23.99
C GLN A 169 -2.82 -2.27 -25.34
N ARG A 170 -1.81 -3.13 -25.59
CA ARG A 170 -1.74 -3.94 -26.81
C ARG A 170 -2.91 -4.92 -26.93
N ARG A 171 -3.35 -5.54 -25.82
CA ARG A 171 -4.51 -6.44 -25.81
C ARG A 171 -5.81 -5.69 -26.11
N PHE A 172 -6.01 -4.52 -25.51
CA PHE A 172 -7.19 -3.68 -25.80
C PHE A 172 -7.20 -3.21 -27.26
N ARG A 173 -6.09 -2.67 -27.77
CA ARG A 173 -5.98 -2.27 -29.20
C ARG A 173 -6.23 -3.40 -30.19
N LYS A 174 -5.90 -4.64 -29.83
CA LYS A 174 -6.18 -5.82 -30.66
C LYS A 174 -7.65 -6.22 -30.62
N ARG A 175 -8.35 -5.93 -29.53
CA ARG A 175 -9.78 -6.23 -29.35
C ARG A 175 -10.67 -5.22 -30.11
N ASP A 176 -10.21 -3.98 -30.24
CA ASP A 176 -10.90 -2.93 -31.00
C ASP A 176 -10.64 -2.96 -32.51
N LYS A 177 -9.76 -3.85 -33.01
CA LYS A 177 -9.74 -4.15 -34.44
C LYS A 177 -10.95 -5.02 -34.73
N PRO A 178 -11.98 -4.52 -35.45
CA PRO A 178 -13.05 -5.39 -35.91
C PRO A 178 -12.38 -6.49 -36.71
N SER A 179 -12.57 -7.75 -36.30
CA SER A 179 -12.41 -8.88 -37.19
C SER A 179 -13.09 -8.47 -38.49
N ARG A 180 -12.31 -8.43 -39.59
CA ARG A 180 -12.77 -8.11 -40.95
C ARG A 180 -14.27 -8.21 -41.05
N THR A 181 -14.94 -7.07 -41.05
CA THR A 181 -16.37 -7.00 -41.27
C THR A 181 -16.65 -7.79 -42.56
N LEU A 182 -17.72 -8.59 -42.55
CA LEU A 182 -18.20 -9.39 -43.68
C LEU A 182 -18.18 -8.70 -45.07
N PRO A 183 -18.28 -7.35 -45.24
CA PRO A 183 -18.12 -6.72 -46.55
C PRO A 183 -16.77 -6.98 -47.23
N ASP A 184 -15.69 -7.13 -46.46
CA ASP A 184 -14.31 -7.31 -46.99
C ASP A 184 -14.09 -8.72 -47.57
N LEU A 185 -14.88 -9.71 -47.13
CA LEU A 185 -14.89 -11.06 -47.68
C LEU A 185 -15.75 -11.14 -48.94
N VAL A 186 -16.84 -10.37 -49.02
CA VAL A 186 -17.74 -10.33 -50.19
C VAL A 186 -17.05 -9.69 -51.40
N GLU A 187 -16.22 -8.67 -51.22
CA GLU A 187 -15.42 -8.12 -52.33
C GLU A 187 -14.39 -9.11 -52.90
N LYS A 188 -13.81 -9.97 -52.05
CA LYS A 188 -12.85 -11.00 -52.50
C LYS A 188 -13.50 -12.13 -53.29
N PHE A 189 -14.74 -12.51 -52.98
CA PHE A 189 -15.48 -13.48 -53.78
C PHE A 189 -16.01 -12.89 -55.10
N SER A 190 -16.25 -11.58 -55.14
CA SER A 190 -16.78 -10.88 -56.32
C SER A 190 -15.74 -10.63 -57.43
N GLN A 191 -14.44 -10.69 -57.12
CA GLN A 191 -13.35 -10.49 -58.09
C GLN A 191 -12.78 -11.80 -58.69
N GLY A 192 -13.25 -12.98 -58.24
CA GLY A 192 -12.76 -14.29 -58.72
C GLY A 192 -13.49 -14.88 -59.93
N SER A 193 -14.49 -14.19 -60.50
CA SER A 193 -15.34 -14.72 -61.56
C SER A 193 -15.31 -13.83 -62.81
N ARG A 194 -14.26 -13.95 -63.62
CA ARG A 194 -14.31 -13.59 -65.04
C ARG A 194 -13.86 -14.81 -65.87
N PRO A 195 -14.78 -15.51 -66.55
CA PRO A 195 -14.42 -16.47 -67.57
C PRO A 195 -14.18 -15.75 -68.91
N LEU A 196 -13.12 -16.21 -69.59
CA LEU A 196 -12.75 -16.13 -71.02
C LEU A 196 -12.83 -14.75 -71.71
#